data_AF-Q7VMQ9-F1
#
_entry.id   AF-Q7VMQ9-F1
#
_cell.length_a   1.000
_cell.length_b   1.000
_cell.length_c   1.000
_cell.angle_alpha   90.00
_cell.angle_beta   90.00
_cell.angle_gamma   90.00
#
_symmetry.space_group_name_H-M   'P 1'
#
loop_
_entity.id
_entity.type
_entity.pdbx_description
1 polymer ?
#
loop_
_entity_poly.entity_id
_entity_poly.type
_entity_poly.pdbx_seq_one_letter_code
_entity_poly.pdbx_strand_id
1 'polypeptide(L)'
;MFVKTINVRGLEPQVLARMQELAQQNERSLEGEARLAIRQWCQPQQNQSVSPLDEYKQTLSTRLQGGLNMVNQIAHNPLSYSDIAEKLGHNNPTQVNAWFTGEALPSFNEMEQLSFLFGCNANWLKHGVGELYQRHFYNIAKQPPIFFARDFLNTMLDSSPVYKLHIVLNENTGYVYLIQEFEQTHFCYTYLSSSFYLKGEYGSSGLVNAARFILMLLALDRLSSKVIIKGYTIEDKFAKALFERGEKHPLLFRSYSKESTWNEDIIDKNYPMSYWEGYKTLQQQVHEYIDNDELLTKYKKEILCSYD
;
A
#
# COMPACT_ATOMS: atom_id res chain seq x y z
N MET A 1 18.54 18.96 -61.59
CA MET A 1 18.62 17.96 -60.51
C MET A 1 17.58 16.89 -60.81
N PHE A 2 17.98 15.64 -61.07
CA PHE A 2 17.04 14.59 -61.45
C PHE A 2 16.14 14.22 -60.26
N VAL A 3 14.84 14.52 -60.37
CA VAL A 3 13.84 14.02 -59.42
C VAL A 3 13.64 12.54 -59.73
N LYS A 4 14.21 11.66 -58.91
CA LYS A 4 13.90 10.22 -59.02
C LYS A 4 12.45 10.02 -58.56
N THR A 5 11.61 9.49 -59.44
CA THR A 5 10.22 9.15 -59.11
C THR A 5 10.15 7.72 -58.57
N ILE A 6 9.40 7.52 -57.49
CA ILE A 6 9.12 6.20 -56.91
C ILE A 6 7.81 5.71 -57.53
N ASN A 7 7.81 4.50 -58.08
CA ASN A 7 6.60 3.83 -58.57
C ASN A 7 6.20 2.74 -57.58
N VAL A 8 5.07 2.94 -56.88
CA VAL A 8 4.58 2.00 -55.87
C VAL A 8 3.66 0.98 -56.54
N ARG A 9 3.98 -0.31 -56.41
CA ARG A 9 3.20 -1.44 -56.97
C ARG A 9 2.91 -2.47 -55.89
N GLY A 10 1.79 -3.17 -56.01
CA GLY A 10 1.45 -4.30 -55.13
C GLY A 10 0.98 -3.90 -53.73
N LEU A 11 0.39 -2.71 -53.56
CA LEU A 11 -0.26 -2.36 -52.29
C LEU A 11 -1.45 -3.28 -52.04
N GLU A 12 -1.57 -3.78 -50.82
CA GLU A 12 -2.72 -4.57 -50.41
C GLU A 12 -4.01 -3.74 -50.59
N PRO A 13 -5.11 -4.35 -51.08
CA PRO A 13 -6.35 -3.62 -51.37
C PRO A 13 -6.90 -2.86 -50.16
N GLN A 14 -6.73 -3.42 -48.95
CA GLN A 14 -7.19 -2.81 -47.70
C GLN A 14 -6.40 -1.53 -47.36
N VAL A 15 -5.09 -1.54 -47.61
CA VAL A 15 -4.21 -0.38 -47.38
C VAL A 15 -4.53 0.73 -48.39
N LEU A 16 -4.77 0.36 -49.65
CA LEU A 16 -5.17 1.31 -50.69
C LEU A 16 -6.53 1.96 -50.38
N ALA A 17 -7.52 1.15 -49.97
CA ALA A 17 -8.84 1.66 -49.57
C ALA A 17 -8.73 2.63 -48.40
N ARG A 18 -7.93 2.30 -47.38
CA ARG A 18 -7.72 3.17 -46.22
C ARG A 18 -7.02 4.49 -46.60
N MET A 19 -6.04 4.44 -47.49
CA MET A 19 -5.38 5.66 -48.00
C MET A 19 -6.33 6.53 -48.83
N GLN A 20 -7.27 5.93 -49.57
CA GLN A 20 -8.29 6.67 -50.31
C GLN A 20 -9.27 7.39 -49.38
N GLU A 21 -9.71 6.72 -48.31
CA GLU A 21 -10.55 7.35 -47.27
C GLU A 21 -9.84 8.55 -46.63
N LEU A 22 -8.56 8.40 -46.27
CA LEU A 22 -7.76 9.49 -45.68
C LEU A 22 -7.56 10.64 -46.66
N ALA A 23 -7.29 10.35 -47.93
CA ALA A 23 -7.16 11.36 -48.97
C ALA A 23 -8.47 12.15 -49.15
N GLN A 24 -9.62 11.46 -49.10
CA GLN A 24 -10.92 12.10 -49.20
C GLN A 24 -11.24 12.96 -47.97
N GLN A 25 -10.97 12.46 -46.77
CA GLN A 25 -11.17 13.22 -45.52
C GLN A 25 -10.31 14.49 -45.46
N ASN A 26 -9.11 14.44 -46.02
CA ASN A 26 -8.17 15.55 -46.03
C ASN A 26 -8.27 16.43 -47.29
N GLU A 27 -9.29 16.21 -48.13
CA GLU A 27 -9.52 16.93 -49.40
C GLU A 27 -8.30 16.95 -50.33
N ARG A 28 -7.61 15.82 -50.46
CA ARG A 28 -6.37 15.67 -51.25
C ARG A 28 -6.47 14.55 -52.26
N SER A 29 -5.61 14.60 -53.28
CA SER A 29 -5.41 13.46 -54.16
C SER A 29 -4.70 12.33 -53.41
N LEU A 30 -4.97 11.08 -53.80
CA LEU A 30 -4.32 9.90 -53.22
C LEU A 30 -2.78 10.00 -53.31
N GLU A 31 -2.26 10.52 -54.43
CA GLU A 31 -0.82 10.75 -54.60
C GLU A 31 -0.31 11.86 -53.67
N GLY A 32 -1.10 12.92 -53.47
CA GLY A 32 -0.78 14.00 -52.52
C GLY A 32 -0.70 13.49 -51.09
N GLU A 33 -1.62 12.62 -50.69
CA GLU A 33 -1.65 11.99 -49.37
C GLU A 33 -0.47 11.01 -49.19
N ALA A 34 -0.15 10.22 -50.22
CA ALA A 34 1.04 9.35 -50.22
C ALA A 34 2.34 10.15 -50.06
N ARG A 35 2.48 11.26 -50.80
CA ARG A 35 3.65 12.15 -50.71
C ARG A 35 3.77 12.80 -49.33
N LEU A 36 2.65 13.15 -48.70
CA LEU A 36 2.64 13.67 -47.33
C LEU A 36 3.09 12.62 -46.34
N ALA A 37 2.54 11.40 -46.40
CA ALA A 37 2.91 10.30 -45.52
C ALA A 37 4.41 9.96 -45.64
N ILE A 38 4.92 9.87 -46.88
CA ILE A 38 6.35 9.66 -47.13
C ILE A 38 7.17 10.84 -46.61
N ARG A 39 6.72 12.09 -46.79
CA ARG A 39 7.41 13.27 -46.26
C ARG A 39 7.44 13.25 -44.72
N GLN A 40 6.37 12.86 -44.05
CA GLN A 40 6.32 12.71 -42.59
C GLN A 40 7.23 11.57 -42.12
N TRP A 41 7.29 10.47 -42.87
CA TRP A 41 8.16 9.33 -42.56
C TRP A 41 9.65 9.64 -42.78
N CYS A 42 9.97 10.43 -43.81
CA CYS A 42 11.33 10.81 -44.16
C CYS A 42 11.80 12.12 -43.53
N GLN A 43 10.91 12.89 -42.88
CA GLN A 43 11.36 13.88 -41.92
C GLN A 43 12.15 13.12 -40.85
N PRO A 44 13.33 13.59 -40.42
CA PRO A 44 13.91 13.04 -39.20
C PRO A 44 12.81 13.15 -38.18
N GLN A 45 12.34 12.01 -37.67
CA GLN A 45 11.46 12.02 -36.52
C GLN A 45 12.22 12.87 -35.51
N GLN A 46 11.77 14.09 -35.30
CA GLN A 46 11.79 14.65 -33.97
C GLN A 46 10.88 13.71 -33.19
N ASN A 47 11.41 12.53 -32.86
CA ASN A 47 11.20 11.98 -31.55
C ASN A 47 11.47 13.18 -30.67
N GLN A 48 10.42 13.84 -30.21
CA GLN A 48 10.49 14.54 -28.95
C GLN A 48 10.84 13.42 -27.98
N SER A 49 12.13 13.08 -27.90
CA SER A 49 12.71 12.47 -26.75
C SER A 49 12.40 13.48 -25.67
N VAL A 50 11.28 13.25 -24.97
CA VAL A 50 10.96 13.97 -23.75
C VAL A 50 12.26 14.00 -22.99
N SER A 51 12.76 15.20 -22.68
CA SER A 51 14.02 15.32 -21.95
C SER A 51 13.90 14.41 -20.72
N PRO A 52 14.92 13.62 -20.34
CA PRO A 52 14.86 12.81 -19.12
C PRO A 52 14.41 13.62 -17.90
N LEU A 53 14.70 14.92 -17.90
CA LEU A 53 14.23 15.86 -16.88
C LEU A 53 12.73 16.15 -16.95
N ASP A 54 12.16 16.29 -18.16
CA ASP A 54 10.73 16.54 -18.34
C ASP A 54 9.91 15.27 -18.00
N GLU A 55 10.42 14.09 -18.35
CA GLU A 55 9.85 12.81 -17.92
C GLU A 55 9.87 12.69 -16.39
N TYR A 56 11.02 13.04 -15.77
CA TYR A 56 11.14 13.07 -14.32
C TYR A 56 10.12 14.02 -13.67
N LYS A 57 9.95 15.24 -14.19
CA LYS A 57 8.96 16.22 -13.71
C LYS A 57 7.54 15.66 -13.76
N GLN A 58 7.14 15.06 -14.88
CA GLN A 58 5.80 14.51 -15.05
C GLN A 58 5.53 13.33 -14.12
N THR A 59 6.51 12.41 -14.00
CA THR A 59 6.37 11.27 -13.09
C THR A 59 6.37 11.70 -11.62
N LEU A 60 7.18 12.69 -11.23
CA LEU A 60 7.18 13.25 -9.89
C LEU A 60 5.85 13.93 -9.57
N SER A 61 5.34 14.76 -10.48
CA SER A 61 4.02 15.40 -10.33
C SER A 61 2.91 14.37 -10.12
N THR A 62 2.92 13.28 -10.89
CA THR A 62 1.96 12.17 -10.73
C THR A 62 2.09 11.50 -9.35
N ARG A 63 3.32 11.26 -8.87
CA ARG A 63 3.56 10.71 -7.52
C ARG A 63 3.07 11.65 -6.42
N LEU A 64 3.32 12.95 -6.55
CA LEU A 64 2.86 13.98 -5.61
C LEU A 64 1.33 14.03 -5.55
N GLN A 65 0.66 14.09 -6.70
CA GLN A 65 -0.81 14.06 -6.77
C GLN A 65 -1.38 12.78 -6.17
N GLY A 66 -0.78 11.63 -6.48
CA GLY A 66 -1.17 10.33 -5.91
C GLY A 66 -1.05 10.32 -4.39
N GLY A 67 0.08 10.76 -3.85
CA GLY A 67 0.33 10.85 -2.41
C GLY A 67 -0.69 11.75 -1.71
N LEU A 68 -0.90 12.96 -2.23
CA LEU A 68 -1.88 13.91 -1.70
C LEU A 68 -3.31 13.35 -1.73
N ASN A 69 -3.71 12.74 -2.84
CA ASN A 69 -5.04 12.15 -2.98
C ASN A 69 -5.29 11.02 -1.96
N MET A 70 -4.27 10.22 -1.65
CA MET A 70 -4.36 9.16 -0.65
C MET A 70 -4.46 9.70 0.77
N VAL A 71 -3.63 10.69 1.12
CA VAL A 71 -3.69 11.32 2.45
C VAL A 71 -5.01 12.05 2.67
N ASN A 72 -5.52 12.74 1.65
CA ASN A 72 -6.80 13.44 1.76
C ASN A 72 -8.01 12.51 1.90
N GLN A 73 -7.87 11.23 1.54
CA GLN A 73 -8.91 10.22 1.77
C GLN A 73 -8.92 9.65 3.20
N ILE A 74 -7.80 9.76 3.94
CA ILE A 74 -7.70 9.27 5.32
C ILE A 74 -7.79 10.39 6.35
N ALA A 75 -7.47 11.63 5.96
CA ALA A 75 -7.46 12.77 6.85
C ALA A 75 -8.87 13.32 7.07
N HIS A 76 -9.16 13.76 8.31
CA HIS A 76 -10.39 14.49 8.61
C HIS A 76 -10.42 15.86 7.92
N ASN A 77 -9.26 16.51 7.82
CA ASN A 77 -9.08 17.78 7.12
C ASN A 77 -8.15 17.54 5.93
N PRO A 78 -8.68 17.54 4.69
CA PRO A 78 -7.87 17.41 3.49
C PRO A 78 -6.81 18.50 3.40
N LEU A 79 -5.58 18.12 3.07
CA LEU A 79 -4.48 19.03 2.80
C LEU A 79 -4.71 19.73 1.46
N SER A 80 -4.69 21.06 1.49
CA SER A 80 -4.61 21.92 0.32
C SER A 80 -3.17 22.31 0.01
N TYR A 81 -2.90 22.89 -1.16
CA TYR A 81 -1.59 23.42 -1.50
C TYR A 81 -1.14 24.55 -0.56
N SER A 82 -2.07 25.35 -0.02
CA SER A 82 -1.76 26.35 0.99
C SER A 82 -1.34 25.72 2.32
N ASP A 83 -2.01 24.65 2.76
CA ASP A 83 -1.63 23.95 4.00
C ASP A 83 -0.24 23.33 3.89
N ILE A 84 0.06 22.73 2.73
CA ILE A 84 1.39 22.17 2.44
C ILE A 84 2.43 23.30 2.44
N ALA A 85 2.17 24.41 1.74
CA ALA A 85 3.09 25.54 1.67
C ALA A 85 3.43 26.08 3.07
N GLU A 86 2.41 26.29 3.90
CA GLU A 86 2.58 26.77 5.27
C GLU A 86 3.37 25.77 6.13
N LYS A 87 3.05 24.47 6.04
CA LYS A 87 3.78 23.40 6.77
C LYS A 87 5.25 23.30 6.37
N LEU A 88 5.58 23.61 5.12
CA LEU A 88 6.95 23.62 4.60
C LEU A 88 7.66 24.97 4.81
N GLY A 89 6.98 25.98 5.38
CA GLY A 89 7.55 27.30 5.67
C GLY A 89 7.61 28.26 4.48
N HIS A 90 6.79 28.03 3.43
CA HIS A 90 6.65 28.95 2.31
C HIS A 90 5.63 30.06 2.60
N ASN A 91 5.91 31.26 2.06
CA ASN A 91 5.04 32.42 2.24
C ASN A 91 3.77 32.39 1.36
N ASN A 92 3.71 31.52 0.34
CA ASN A 92 2.57 31.41 -0.58
C ASN A 92 2.49 30.01 -1.22
N PRO A 93 1.31 29.60 -1.74
CA PRO A 93 1.12 28.28 -2.35
C PRO A 93 1.62 28.15 -3.79
N THR A 94 2.09 29.23 -4.43
CA THR A 94 2.40 29.25 -5.87
C THR A 94 3.46 28.22 -6.23
N GLN A 95 4.50 28.10 -5.41
CA GLN A 95 5.59 27.15 -5.65
C GLN A 95 5.13 25.71 -5.48
N VAL A 96 4.31 25.43 -4.46
CA VAL A 96 3.70 24.11 -4.26
C VAL A 96 2.82 23.75 -5.46
N ASN A 97 1.95 24.65 -5.92
CA ASN A 97 1.12 24.39 -7.09
C ASN A 97 1.96 24.03 -8.33
N ALA A 98 3.05 24.76 -8.58
CA ALA A 98 3.97 24.48 -9.69
C ALA A 98 4.64 23.09 -9.61
N TRP A 99 4.88 22.56 -8.41
CA TRP A 99 5.38 21.19 -8.23
C TRP A 99 4.34 20.15 -8.67
N PHE A 100 3.08 20.36 -8.29
CA PHE A 100 1.98 19.46 -8.61
C PHE A 100 1.48 19.58 -10.05
N THR A 101 1.81 20.67 -10.78
CA THR A 101 1.56 20.78 -12.23
C THR A 101 2.76 20.35 -13.07
N GLY A 102 3.91 20.06 -12.45
CA GLY A 102 5.15 19.69 -13.15
C GLY A 102 5.89 20.87 -13.79
N GLU A 103 5.50 22.10 -13.48
CA GLU A 103 6.16 23.33 -13.94
C GLU A 103 7.49 23.57 -13.21
N ALA A 104 7.58 23.17 -11.94
CA ALA A 104 8.76 23.30 -11.11
C ALA A 104 9.09 22.00 -10.37
N LEU A 105 10.31 21.90 -9.85
CA LEU A 105 10.74 20.79 -9.00
C LEU A 105 10.89 21.27 -7.54
N PRO A 106 10.40 20.50 -6.56
CA PRO A 106 10.83 20.66 -5.18
C PRO A 106 12.30 20.24 -5.05
N SER A 107 12.99 20.80 -4.07
CA SER A 107 14.29 20.33 -3.60
C SER A 107 14.16 18.95 -2.94
N PHE A 108 15.28 18.23 -2.80
CA PHE A 108 15.29 16.95 -2.09
C PHE A 108 14.88 17.06 -0.62
N ASN A 109 15.13 18.21 0.02
CA ASN A 109 14.68 18.45 1.40
C ASN A 109 13.16 18.64 1.48
N GLU A 110 12.58 19.41 0.56
CA GLU A 110 11.12 19.56 0.47
C GLU A 110 10.45 18.22 0.14
N MET A 111 11.06 17.40 -0.74
CA MET A 111 10.56 16.04 -1.01
C MET A 111 10.65 15.13 0.22
N GLU A 112 11.69 15.25 1.04
CA GLU A 112 11.77 14.53 2.32
C GLU A 112 10.59 14.92 3.22
N GLN A 113 10.36 16.22 3.42
CA GLN A 113 9.26 16.73 4.23
C GLN A 113 7.88 16.33 3.69
N LEU A 114 7.69 16.36 2.37
CA LEU A 114 6.46 15.87 1.73
C LEU A 114 6.26 14.37 1.95
N SER A 115 7.32 13.57 1.99
CA SER A 115 7.21 12.16 2.31
C SER A 115 6.70 11.92 3.74
N PHE A 116 7.09 12.76 4.70
CA PHE A 116 6.53 12.77 6.06
C PHE A 116 5.05 13.17 6.08
N LEU A 117 4.67 14.20 5.32
CA LEU A 117 3.27 14.60 5.19
C LEU A 117 2.42 13.51 4.51
N PHE A 118 3.00 12.72 3.61
CA PHE A 118 2.28 11.66 2.91
C PHE A 118 2.35 10.29 3.61
N GLY A 119 3.20 10.15 4.62
CA GLY A 119 3.46 8.87 5.27
C GLY A 119 4.12 7.85 4.32
N CYS A 120 4.83 8.30 3.30
CA CYS A 120 5.36 7.47 2.23
C CYS A 120 6.90 7.42 2.20
N ASN A 121 7.45 6.47 1.46
CA ASN A 121 8.89 6.31 1.32
C ASN A 121 9.51 7.48 0.52
N ALA A 122 10.46 8.19 1.13
CA ALA A 122 11.16 9.31 0.49
C ALA A 122 11.89 8.92 -0.81
N ASN A 123 12.51 7.74 -0.89
CA ASN A 123 13.19 7.27 -2.11
C ASN A 123 12.19 6.99 -3.24
N TRP A 124 11.02 6.45 -2.90
CA TRP A 124 9.95 6.28 -3.87
C TRP A 124 9.50 7.64 -4.40
N LEU A 125 9.32 8.63 -3.52
CA LEU A 125 8.88 9.95 -3.95
C LEU A 125 9.93 10.64 -4.83
N LYS A 126 11.18 10.70 -4.36
CA LYS A 126 12.29 11.38 -5.02
C LYS A 126 12.73 10.72 -6.32
N HIS A 127 12.78 9.39 -6.36
CA HIS A 127 13.46 8.66 -7.44
C HIS A 127 12.56 7.63 -8.13
N GLY A 128 11.36 7.36 -7.61
CA GLY A 128 10.52 6.26 -8.09
C GLY A 128 11.07 4.88 -7.73
N VAL A 129 11.96 4.80 -6.74
CA VAL A 129 12.66 3.57 -6.35
C VAL A 129 12.12 3.05 -5.03
N GLY A 130 11.86 1.74 -4.98
CA GLY A 130 11.34 1.05 -3.79
C GLY A 130 9.81 1.08 -3.69
N GLU A 131 9.30 0.64 -2.56
CA GLU A 131 7.87 0.58 -2.30
C GLU A 131 7.35 1.91 -1.76
N LEU A 132 6.14 2.29 -2.18
CA LEU A 132 5.49 3.53 -1.74
C LEU A 132 5.25 3.54 -0.22
N TYR A 133 4.67 2.48 0.32
CA TYR A 133 4.47 2.29 1.76
C TYR A 133 5.27 1.08 2.24
N GLN A 134 5.90 1.20 3.41
CA GLN A 134 6.74 0.16 3.96
C GLN A 134 5.94 -1.04 4.45
N ARG A 135 6.48 -2.22 4.19
CA ARG A 135 5.87 -3.49 4.54
C ARG A 135 6.90 -4.40 5.16
N HIS A 136 6.48 -5.10 6.20
CA HIS A 136 7.32 -6.00 6.96
C HIS A 136 6.65 -7.37 7.01
N PHE A 137 7.47 -8.41 6.97
CA PHE A 137 7.02 -9.77 7.25
C PHE A 137 7.41 -10.10 8.68
N TYR A 138 6.42 -10.41 9.51
CA TYR A 138 6.67 -10.86 10.87
C TYR A 138 6.46 -12.37 10.94
N ASN A 139 7.46 -13.05 11.50
CA ASN A 139 7.40 -14.48 11.73
C ASN A 139 7.22 -14.69 13.23
N ILE A 140 6.00 -15.06 13.63
CA ILE A 140 5.58 -15.26 15.03
C ILE A 140 6.42 -16.35 15.75
N ALA A 141 7.16 -17.16 14.99
CA ALA A 141 8.04 -18.18 15.55
C ALA A 141 9.36 -17.63 16.12
N LYS A 142 9.78 -16.41 15.72
CA LYS A 142 11.13 -15.87 16.02
C LYS A 142 11.38 -15.58 17.50
N GLN A 143 10.34 -15.29 18.28
CA GLN A 143 10.46 -14.98 19.70
C GLN A 143 9.17 -15.34 20.46
N PRO A 144 9.21 -15.37 21.79
CA PRO A 144 8.01 -15.57 22.61
C PRO A 144 6.90 -14.52 22.34
N PRO A 145 5.61 -14.90 22.43
CA PRO A 145 4.50 -14.02 22.12
C PRO A 145 4.45 -12.70 22.92
N ILE A 146 4.83 -12.74 24.21
CA ILE A 146 4.87 -11.54 25.06
C ILE A 146 5.89 -10.49 24.59
N PHE A 147 7.02 -10.93 24.01
CA PHE A 147 8.01 -10.00 23.47
C PHE A 147 7.51 -9.35 22.19
N PHE A 148 6.80 -10.09 21.32
CA PHE A 148 6.12 -9.46 20.19
C PHE A 148 5.11 -8.41 20.63
N ALA A 149 4.27 -8.71 21.63
CA ALA A 149 3.32 -7.73 22.14
C ALA A 149 4.04 -6.49 22.68
N ARG A 150 5.12 -6.65 23.46
CA ARG A 150 5.93 -5.52 23.96
C ARG A 150 6.58 -4.71 22.85
N ASP A 151 7.15 -5.36 21.84
CA ASP A 151 7.76 -4.67 20.70
C ASP A 151 6.70 -3.84 19.97
N PHE A 152 5.54 -4.44 19.68
CA PHE A 152 4.44 -3.76 18.99
C PHE A 152 3.82 -2.62 19.80
N LEU A 153 3.86 -2.67 21.13
CA LEU A 153 3.33 -1.60 21.98
C LEU A 153 4.35 -0.48 22.24
N ASN A 154 5.64 -0.74 22.03
CA ASN A 154 6.73 0.20 22.32
C ASN A 154 7.46 0.70 21.06
N THR A 155 6.99 0.36 19.85
CA THR A 155 7.59 0.88 18.60
C THR A 155 7.55 2.41 18.57
N MET A 156 8.68 3.00 18.17
CA MET A 156 8.84 4.44 17.96
C MET A 156 9.26 4.72 16.52
N LEU A 157 8.67 5.73 15.90
CA LEU A 157 9.09 6.30 14.61
C LEU A 157 9.63 7.71 14.87
N ASP A 158 10.94 7.91 14.78
CA ASP A 158 11.58 9.22 15.01
C ASP A 158 11.13 9.90 16.33
N SER A 159 11.03 9.12 17.39
CA SER A 159 10.50 9.52 18.71
C SER A 159 8.98 9.71 18.79
N SER A 160 8.23 9.50 17.71
CA SER A 160 6.77 9.38 17.74
C SER A 160 6.37 7.96 18.16
N PRO A 161 5.64 7.79 19.28
CA PRO A 161 5.16 6.49 19.70
C PRO A 161 4.04 5.97 18.79
N VAL A 162 3.94 4.65 18.69
CA VAL A 162 2.71 4.01 18.21
C VAL A 162 1.55 4.41 19.11
N TYR A 163 0.44 4.84 18.51
CA TYR A 163 -0.76 5.24 19.25
C TYR A 163 -1.92 4.27 19.03
N LYS A 164 -1.93 3.59 17.88
CA LYS A 164 -2.98 2.61 17.55
C LYS A 164 -2.41 1.42 16.80
N LEU A 165 -2.86 0.24 17.19
CA LEU A 165 -2.58 -1.03 16.55
C LEU A 165 -3.87 -1.60 15.94
N HIS A 166 -3.90 -1.71 14.62
CA HIS A 166 -5.02 -2.30 13.89
C HIS A 166 -4.70 -3.75 13.57
N ILE A 167 -5.61 -4.66 13.92
CA ILE A 167 -5.49 -6.11 13.67
C ILE A 167 -6.56 -6.49 12.64
N VAL A 168 -6.15 -6.66 11.39
CA VAL A 168 -7.06 -6.82 10.25
C VAL A 168 -7.02 -8.26 9.75
N LEU A 169 -8.16 -8.94 9.78
CA LEU A 169 -8.35 -10.29 9.22
C LEU A 169 -8.89 -10.22 7.79
N ASN A 170 -8.26 -10.92 6.86
CA ASN A 170 -8.84 -11.17 5.54
C ASN A 170 -9.91 -12.28 5.64
N GLU A 171 -11.17 -11.94 5.38
CA GLU A 171 -12.31 -12.86 5.54
C GLU A 171 -12.26 -14.05 4.57
N ASN A 172 -11.61 -13.88 3.43
CA ASN A 172 -11.55 -14.91 2.39
C ASN A 172 -10.38 -15.86 2.63
N THR A 173 -9.19 -15.33 2.96
CA THR A 173 -7.94 -16.10 3.01
C THR A 173 -7.48 -16.45 4.43
N GLY A 174 -7.98 -15.75 5.45
CA GLY A 174 -7.52 -15.90 6.82
C GLY A 174 -6.18 -15.23 7.13
N TYR A 175 -5.56 -14.53 6.17
CA TYR A 175 -4.36 -13.74 6.45
C TYR A 175 -4.64 -12.65 7.47
N VAL A 176 -3.65 -12.37 8.32
CA VAL A 176 -3.72 -11.31 9.31
C VAL A 176 -2.70 -10.23 8.98
N TYR A 177 -3.17 -8.99 8.94
CA TYR A 177 -2.35 -7.80 8.78
C TYR A 177 -2.36 -7.01 10.08
N LEU A 178 -1.19 -6.58 10.54
CA LEU A 178 -1.05 -5.68 11.68
C LEU A 178 -0.58 -4.32 11.16
N ILE A 179 -1.24 -3.25 11.58
CA ILE A 179 -0.90 -1.89 11.16
C ILE A 179 -0.62 -1.07 12.40
N GLN A 180 0.61 -0.62 12.56
CA GLN A 180 0.97 0.36 13.58
C GLN A 180 0.79 1.76 13.01
N GLU A 181 0.03 2.57 13.72
CA GLU A 181 -0.20 3.97 13.39
C GLU A 181 0.48 4.84 14.44
N PHE A 182 1.32 5.76 13.99
CA PHE A 182 2.14 6.60 14.85
C PHE A 182 1.45 7.93 15.16
N GLU A 183 1.66 8.44 16.36
CA GLU A 183 1.03 9.67 16.80
C GLU A 183 1.48 10.86 15.95
N GLN A 184 0.54 11.76 15.58
CA GLN A 184 0.85 13.03 14.88
C GLN A 184 1.56 12.87 13.53
N THR A 185 1.51 11.68 12.90
CA THR A 185 2.06 11.45 11.56
C THR A 185 1.09 10.66 10.69
N HIS A 186 1.34 10.66 9.38
CA HIS A 186 0.66 9.76 8.44
C HIS A 186 1.43 8.46 8.22
N PHE A 187 2.60 8.28 8.82
CA PHE A 187 3.35 7.05 8.65
C PHE A 187 2.69 5.87 9.36
N CYS A 188 2.84 4.70 8.74
CA CYS A 188 2.38 3.44 9.30
C CYS A 188 3.40 2.34 9.02
N TYR A 189 3.54 1.39 9.95
CA TYR A 189 4.19 0.11 9.66
C TYR A 189 3.13 -0.96 9.44
N THR A 190 3.25 -1.66 8.31
CA THR A 190 2.34 -2.75 7.94
C THR A 190 3.07 -4.08 8.05
N TYR A 191 2.53 -5.01 8.82
CA TYR A 191 3.08 -6.33 9.03
C TYR A 191 2.16 -7.41 8.46
N LEU A 192 2.70 -8.26 7.61
CA LEU A 192 1.97 -9.37 6.98
C LEU A 192 2.29 -10.68 7.69
N SER A 193 1.27 -11.46 8.03
CA SER A 193 1.45 -12.81 8.58
C SER A 193 2.05 -13.73 7.52
N SER A 194 3.34 -14.05 7.64
CA SER A 194 4.03 -14.90 6.65
C SER A 194 4.02 -16.40 7.01
N SER A 195 3.62 -16.75 8.23
CA SER A 195 3.82 -18.09 8.79
C SER A 195 2.55 -18.76 9.34
N PHE A 196 1.41 -18.08 9.24
CA PHE A 196 0.11 -18.58 9.66
C PHE A 196 -1.01 -17.83 8.93
N TYR A 197 -2.20 -18.42 8.97
CA TYR A 197 -3.50 -17.85 8.61
C TYR A 197 -4.53 -18.37 9.62
N LEU A 198 -5.69 -17.73 9.73
CA LEU A 198 -6.76 -18.11 10.66
C LEU A 198 -7.97 -18.76 9.96
N LYS A 199 -7.84 -19.10 8.68
CA LYS A 199 -8.89 -19.77 7.90
C LYS A 199 -8.30 -20.78 6.93
N GLY A 200 -8.83 -22.00 6.93
CA GLY A 200 -8.39 -23.09 6.07
C GLY A 200 -7.88 -24.29 6.87
N GLU A 201 -7.32 -25.28 6.16
CA GLU A 201 -6.73 -26.46 6.78
C GLU A 201 -5.32 -26.15 7.29
N TYR A 202 -4.98 -26.62 8.49
CA TYR A 202 -3.69 -26.35 9.11
C TYR A 202 -2.72 -27.52 8.90
N GLY A 203 -1.55 -27.23 8.33
CA GLY A 203 -0.38 -28.06 8.63
C GLY A 203 0.03 -27.90 10.09
N SER A 204 0.80 -28.85 10.63
CA SER A 204 1.25 -28.83 12.03
C SER A 204 1.97 -27.53 12.41
N SER A 205 2.81 -26.99 11.53
CA SER A 205 3.50 -25.71 11.73
C SER A 205 2.57 -24.49 11.69
N GLY A 206 1.53 -24.53 10.87
CA GLY A 206 0.53 -23.46 10.77
C GLY A 206 -0.30 -23.33 12.03
N LEU A 207 -0.74 -24.46 12.62
CA LEU A 207 -1.52 -24.46 13.86
C LEU A 207 -0.69 -23.94 15.05
N VAL A 208 0.58 -24.36 15.17
CA VAL A 208 1.50 -23.85 16.20
C VAL A 208 1.64 -22.33 16.10
N ASN A 209 1.83 -21.81 14.88
CA ASN A 209 2.01 -20.37 14.68
C ASN A 209 0.71 -19.60 14.93
N ALA A 210 -0.45 -20.14 14.55
CA ALA A 210 -1.74 -19.57 14.92
C ALA A 210 -1.90 -19.51 16.45
N ALA A 211 -1.54 -20.59 17.16
CA ALA A 211 -1.57 -20.62 18.62
C ALA A 211 -0.65 -19.57 19.26
N ARG A 212 0.57 -19.41 18.74
CA ARG A 212 1.50 -18.34 19.18
C ARG A 212 0.93 -16.96 18.92
N PHE A 213 0.23 -16.77 17.81
CA PHE A 213 -0.44 -15.50 17.51
C PHE A 213 -1.60 -15.24 18.48
N ILE A 214 -2.45 -16.23 18.81
CA ILE A 214 -3.51 -16.07 19.81
C ILE A 214 -2.91 -15.73 21.19
N LEU A 215 -1.77 -16.32 21.56
CA LEU A 215 -1.05 -15.92 22.77
C LEU A 215 -0.48 -14.50 22.69
N MET A 216 -0.08 -14.02 21.51
CA MET A 216 0.31 -12.61 21.32
C MET A 216 -0.89 -11.69 21.52
N LEU A 217 -2.09 -12.06 21.02
CA LEU A 217 -3.33 -11.31 21.28
C LEU A 217 -3.65 -11.25 22.78
N LEU A 218 -3.53 -12.38 23.48
CA LEU A 218 -3.69 -12.41 24.94
C LEU A 218 -2.66 -11.51 25.65
N ALA A 219 -1.42 -11.48 25.18
CA ALA A 219 -0.40 -10.59 25.74
C ALA A 219 -0.71 -9.11 25.48
N LEU A 220 -1.21 -8.78 24.28
CA LEU A 220 -1.67 -7.42 23.94
C LEU A 220 -2.84 -6.97 24.83
N ASP A 221 -3.76 -7.87 25.18
CA ASP A 221 -4.89 -7.62 26.08
C ASP A 221 -4.46 -7.40 27.54
N ARG A 222 -3.44 -8.15 28.00
CA ARG A 222 -2.99 -8.11 29.41
C ARG A 222 -1.99 -7.01 29.72
N LEU A 223 -1.13 -6.64 28.77
CA LEU A 223 -0.09 -5.65 29.00
C LEU A 223 -0.71 -4.24 29.13
N SER A 224 -0.36 -3.53 30.20
CA SER A 224 -0.76 -2.14 30.38
C SER A 224 -0.10 -1.27 29.30
N SER A 225 -0.92 -0.64 28.46
CA SER A 225 -0.46 0.25 27.40
C SER A 225 -1.47 1.35 27.11
N LYS A 226 -0.98 2.48 26.60
CA LYS A 226 -1.81 3.57 26.08
C LYS A 226 -2.20 3.36 24.61
N VAL A 227 -1.64 2.35 23.95
CA VAL A 227 -1.92 2.03 22.55
C VAL A 227 -3.35 1.52 22.43
N ILE A 228 -4.12 2.13 21.54
CA ILE A 228 -5.47 1.67 21.22
C ILE A 228 -5.35 0.45 20.31
N ILE A 229 -5.91 -0.69 20.71
CA ILE A 229 -5.90 -1.91 19.91
C ILE A 229 -7.31 -2.15 19.37
N LYS A 230 -7.44 -2.40 18.06
CA LYS A 230 -8.74 -2.66 17.42
C LYS A 230 -8.66 -3.76 16.38
N GLY A 231 -9.68 -4.63 16.38
CA GLY A 231 -9.87 -5.64 15.36
C GLY A 231 -10.73 -5.18 14.18
N TYR A 232 -10.42 -5.73 13.01
CA TYR A 232 -11.15 -5.48 11.78
C TYR A 232 -11.22 -6.74 10.92
N THR A 233 -12.21 -6.79 10.04
CA THR A 233 -12.28 -7.75 8.94
C THR A 233 -12.32 -7.03 7.59
N ILE A 234 -11.72 -7.62 6.56
CA ILE A 234 -11.64 -7.06 5.21
C ILE A 234 -11.79 -8.14 4.14
N GLU A 235 -12.40 -7.78 3.01
CA GLU A 235 -12.45 -8.64 1.83
C GLU A 235 -11.13 -8.64 1.04
N ASP A 236 -10.78 -9.78 0.46
CA ASP A 236 -9.53 -9.99 -0.28
C ASP A 236 -9.33 -9.02 -1.46
N LYS A 237 -10.42 -8.64 -2.13
CA LYS A 237 -10.40 -7.70 -3.26
C LYS A 237 -9.81 -6.34 -2.89
N PHE A 238 -9.90 -5.94 -1.62
CA PHE A 238 -9.33 -4.69 -1.12
C PHE A 238 -7.96 -4.89 -0.48
N ALA A 239 -7.77 -5.99 0.26
CA ALA A 239 -6.56 -6.27 1.03
C ALA A 239 -5.29 -6.27 0.17
N LYS A 240 -5.34 -6.81 -1.06
CA LYS A 240 -4.16 -6.97 -1.91
C LYS A 240 -3.46 -5.65 -2.25
N ALA A 241 -4.22 -4.64 -2.66
CA ALA A 241 -3.65 -3.33 -3.03
C ALA A 241 -3.07 -2.59 -1.82
N LEU A 242 -3.73 -2.74 -0.65
CA LEU A 242 -3.36 -2.06 0.59
C LEU A 242 -2.13 -2.69 1.25
N PHE A 243 -2.13 -4.02 1.38
CA PHE A 243 -1.17 -4.71 2.23
C PHE A 243 -0.18 -5.56 1.43
N GLU A 244 -0.62 -6.26 0.38
CA GLU A 244 0.24 -7.19 -0.37
C GLU A 244 1.03 -6.56 -1.52
N ARG A 245 0.63 -5.39 -2.00
CA ARG A 245 1.38 -4.64 -3.03
C ARG A 245 1.90 -3.29 -2.55
N GLY A 246 1.38 -2.77 -1.43
CA GLY A 246 1.81 -1.48 -0.88
C GLY A 246 1.54 -0.30 -1.83
N GLU A 247 0.54 -0.42 -2.70
CA GLU A 247 0.18 0.58 -3.72
C GLU A 247 -0.66 1.73 -3.13
N LYS A 248 -1.26 1.50 -1.97
CA LYS A 248 -2.19 2.41 -1.30
C LYS A 248 -1.81 2.62 0.15
N HIS A 249 -2.17 3.79 0.68
CA HIS A 249 -1.92 4.12 2.07
C HIS A 249 -2.58 3.08 2.99
N PRO A 250 -1.86 2.46 3.95
CA PRO A 250 -2.40 1.38 4.76
C PRO A 250 -3.73 1.74 5.42
N LEU A 251 -3.83 2.93 6.03
CA LEU A 251 -5.04 3.42 6.71
C LEU A 251 -6.30 3.55 5.83
N LEU A 252 -6.19 3.50 4.50
CA LEU A 252 -7.37 3.46 3.62
C LEU A 252 -8.19 2.18 3.82
N PHE A 253 -7.64 1.16 4.47
CA PHE A 253 -8.38 -0.05 4.83
C PHE A 253 -9.68 0.26 5.58
N ARG A 254 -9.71 1.34 6.39
CA ARG A 254 -10.85 1.77 7.19
C ARG A 254 -12.12 1.99 6.35
N SER A 255 -11.96 2.42 5.11
CA SER A 255 -13.07 2.65 4.18
C SER A 255 -13.64 1.37 3.57
N TYR A 256 -12.94 0.24 3.73
CA TYR A 256 -13.25 -1.04 3.11
C TYR A 256 -13.40 -2.19 4.12
N SER A 257 -13.07 -1.96 5.39
CA SER A 257 -13.12 -2.93 6.48
C SER A 257 -14.34 -2.74 7.38
N LYS A 258 -14.66 -3.77 8.15
CA LYS A 258 -15.62 -3.69 9.25
C LYS A 258 -14.89 -3.83 10.57
N GLU A 259 -15.17 -2.95 11.53
CA GLU A 259 -14.68 -3.11 12.90
C GLU A 259 -15.29 -4.38 13.51
N SER A 260 -14.49 -5.14 14.26
CA SER A 260 -14.88 -6.44 14.82
C SER A 260 -14.02 -6.78 16.03
N THR A 261 -14.61 -7.37 17.06
CA THR A 261 -13.91 -7.78 18.30
C THR A 261 -13.34 -9.19 18.21
N TRP A 262 -13.21 -9.76 17.02
CA TRP A 262 -12.75 -11.15 16.83
C TRP A 262 -11.39 -11.42 17.50
N ASN A 263 -10.50 -10.43 17.53
CA ASN A 263 -9.15 -10.51 18.09
C ASN A 263 -9.15 -10.56 19.62
N GLU A 264 -10.15 -9.96 20.26
CA GLU A 264 -10.36 -10.01 21.71
C GLU A 264 -11.03 -11.33 22.06
N ASP A 265 -12.07 -11.70 21.31
CA ASP A 265 -12.92 -12.82 21.65
C ASP A 265 -12.29 -14.20 21.40
N ILE A 266 -11.36 -14.29 20.44
CA ILE A 266 -10.67 -15.55 20.13
C ILE A 266 -9.72 -16.00 21.25
N ILE A 267 -9.30 -15.08 22.13
CA ILE A 267 -8.41 -15.40 23.26
C ILE A 267 -9.15 -16.18 24.36
N ASP A 268 -10.48 -16.07 24.45
CA ASP A 268 -11.29 -16.85 25.37
C ASP A 268 -11.74 -18.14 24.70
N LYS A 269 -11.36 -19.29 25.27
CA LYS A 269 -11.69 -20.63 24.78
C LYS A 269 -13.20 -20.87 24.69
N ASN A 270 -13.99 -20.22 25.54
CA ASN A 270 -15.41 -20.49 25.71
C ASN A 270 -16.30 -19.36 25.17
N TYR A 271 -15.72 -18.34 24.54
CA TYR A 271 -16.52 -17.24 24.01
C TYR A 271 -17.56 -17.76 23.02
N PRO A 272 -18.83 -17.31 23.03
CA PRO A 272 -19.89 -17.95 22.23
C PRO A 272 -19.93 -17.50 20.76
N MET A 273 -19.46 -16.28 20.44
CA MET A 273 -19.61 -15.72 19.08
C MET A 273 -18.70 -16.36 18.05
N SER A 274 -19.15 -16.38 16.80
CA SER A 274 -18.39 -16.85 15.65
C SER A 274 -18.29 -15.74 14.60
N TYR A 275 -17.09 -15.46 14.13
CA TYR A 275 -16.82 -14.33 13.23
C TYR A 275 -16.67 -14.74 11.75
N TRP A 276 -16.25 -15.97 11.50
CA TRP A 276 -16.15 -16.56 10.16
C TRP A 276 -16.43 -18.06 10.21
N GLU A 277 -16.61 -18.66 9.04
CA GLU A 277 -16.74 -20.11 8.90
C GLU A 277 -15.47 -20.83 9.37
N GLY A 278 -15.61 -21.78 10.30
CA GLY A 278 -14.49 -22.49 10.90
C GLY A 278 -13.85 -21.79 12.12
N TYR A 279 -14.34 -20.61 12.53
CA TYR A 279 -13.85 -19.89 13.72
C TYR A 279 -13.86 -20.75 14.98
N LYS A 280 -14.99 -21.41 15.28
CA LYS A 280 -15.15 -22.23 16.49
C LYS A 280 -14.21 -23.42 16.51
N THR A 281 -14.10 -24.10 15.37
CA THR A 281 -13.17 -25.21 15.18
C THR A 281 -11.75 -24.76 15.43
N LEU A 282 -11.32 -23.63 14.85
CA LEU A 282 -10.00 -23.06 15.08
C LEU A 282 -9.78 -22.71 16.56
N GLN A 283 -10.72 -21.99 17.17
CA GLN A 283 -10.65 -21.57 18.57
C GLN A 283 -10.43 -22.79 19.46
N GLN A 284 -11.25 -23.82 19.32
CA GLN A 284 -11.11 -25.05 20.08
C GLN A 284 -9.75 -25.73 19.82
N GLN A 285 -9.38 -25.93 18.56
CA GLN A 285 -8.12 -26.58 18.18
C GLN A 285 -6.89 -25.85 18.73
N VAL A 286 -6.84 -24.53 18.61
CA VAL A 286 -5.74 -23.71 19.12
C VAL A 286 -5.65 -23.79 20.63
N HIS A 287 -6.77 -23.65 21.34
CA HIS A 287 -6.76 -23.70 22.80
C HIS A 287 -6.39 -25.09 23.32
N GLU A 288 -6.92 -26.15 22.71
CA GLU A 288 -6.49 -27.53 23.00
C GLU A 288 -5.00 -27.73 22.72
N TYR A 289 -4.49 -27.18 21.62
CA TYR A 289 -3.07 -27.28 21.30
C TYR A 289 -2.18 -26.54 22.31
N ILE A 290 -2.57 -25.33 22.72
CA ILE A 290 -1.87 -24.55 23.74
C ILE A 290 -1.84 -25.31 25.07
N ASP A 291 -2.95 -25.90 25.48
CA ASP A 291 -3.08 -26.61 26.76
C ASP A 291 -2.27 -27.94 26.79
N ASN A 292 -1.98 -28.53 25.62
CA ASN A 292 -1.22 -29.78 25.49
C ASN A 292 0.27 -29.61 25.15
N ASP A 293 0.68 -28.43 24.69
CA ASP A 293 2.09 -28.13 24.38
C ASP A 293 2.79 -27.45 25.58
N GLU A 294 3.88 -28.04 26.06
CA GLU A 294 4.61 -27.57 27.24
C GLU A 294 5.11 -26.12 27.09
N LEU A 295 5.61 -25.76 25.91
CA LEU A 295 6.18 -24.44 25.64
C LEU A 295 5.08 -23.38 25.54
N LEU A 296 3.98 -23.68 24.84
CA LEU A 296 2.85 -22.75 24.72
C LEU A 296 2.12 -22.57 26.06
N THR A 297 1.98 -23.64 26.85
CA THR A 297 1.46 -23.55 28.22
C THR A 297 2.36 -22.67 29.09
N LYS A 298 3.68 -22.80 28.97
CA LYS A 298 4.62 -21.92 29.67
C LYS A 298 4.42 -20.45 29.27
N TYR A 299 4.35 -20.14 27.97
CA TYR A 299 4.09 -18.77 27.51
C TYR A 299 2.74 -18.23 28.01
N LYS A 300 1.68 -19.03 27.97
CA LYS A 300 0.36 -18.65 28.51
C LYS A 300 0.46 -18.28 30.00
N LYS A 301 1.18 -19.06 30.80
CA LYS A 301 1.40 -18.76 32.23
C LYS A 301 2.21 -17.47 32.41
N GLU A 302 3.30 -17.29 31.66
CA GLU A 302 4.12 -16.06 31.72
C GLU A 302 3.29 -14.80 31.43
N ILE A 303 2.42 -14.86 30.42
CA ILE A 303 1.51 -13.76 30.05
C ILE A 303 0.48 -13.49 31.15
N LEU A 304 -0.08 -14.54 31.76
CA LEU A 304 -1.07 -14.37 32.83
C LEU A 304 -0.45 -13.88 34.14
N CYS A 305 0.84 -14.13 34.36
CA CYS A 305 1.58 -13.66 35.53
C CYS A 305 2.20 -12.27 35.36
N SER A 306 2.29 -11.73 34.13
CA SER A 306 2.88 -10.42 33.85
C SER A 306 1.96 -9.23 34.14
N TYR A 307 1.07 -9.34 35.12
CA TYR A 307 0.30 -8.23 35.64
C TYR A 307 1.24 -7.26 36.37
N ASP A 308 1.47 -6.09 35.79
CA ASP A 308 1.97 -4.90 36.49
C ASP A 308 0.79 -4.14 37.12
#